data_AF-A0A1Q2GZ42-F1
#
_entry.id   AF-A0A1Q2GZ42-F1
#
_cell.length_a   1.000
_cell.length_b   1.000
_cell.length_c   1.000
_cell.angle_alpha   90.00
_cell.angle_beta   90.00
_cell.angle_gamma   90.00
#
_symmetry.space_group_name_H-M   'P 1'
#
loop_
_entity.id
_entity.type
_entity.pdbx_description
1 polymer ?
#
loop_
_entity_poly.entity_id
_entity_poly.type
_entity_poly.pdbx_seq_one_letter_code
_entity_poly.pdbx_strand_id
1 'polypeptide(L)'
;MKKIVYIGLFALIMSAISLTANAKSTVGYFGFEPDIITNYIGVSSKKMGYVRVTVDLMLTDTSDIAIVEHHTPLLRDALVEILSKEPEEKIKSLIGREEIRAKCFERLKSLLKEETGHEIIREVLFTKYLYH
;
A
#
# COMPACT_ATOMS: atom_id res chain seq x y z
N MET A 1 10.06 33.49 49.37
CA MET A 1 9.07 32.38 49.44
C MET A 1 8.09 32.38 48.27
N LYS A 2 7.41 33.50 47.94
CA LYS A 2 6.44 33.55 46.82
C LYS A 2 7.01 33.16 45.44
N LYS A 3 8.25 33.53 45.10
CA LYS A 3 8.90 33.17 43.83
C LYS A 3 9.13 31.66 43.65
N ILE A 4 9.37 30.92 44.75
CA ILE A 4 9.58 29.47 44.73
C ILE A 4 8.24 28.74 44.48
N VAL A 5 7.14 29.30 45.00
CA VAL A 5 5.78 28.79 44.75
C VAL A 5 5.37 28.97 43.29
N TYR A 6 5.70 30.11 42.66
CA TYR A 6 5.40 30.33 41.24
C TYR A 6 6.21 29.42 40.29
N ILE A 7 7.46 29.08 40.64
CA ILE A 7 8.28 28.14 39.88
C ILE A 7 7.72 26.71 39.99
N GLY A 8 7.27 26.30 41.18
CA GLY A 8 6.61 25.00 41.38
C GLY A 8 5.28 24.88 40.63
N LEU A 9 4.50 25.97 40.57
CA LEU A 9 3.23 26.00 39.85
C LEU A 9 3.42 25.94 38.32
N PHE A 10 4.47 26.58 37.80
CA PHE A 10 4.82 26.53 36.38
C PHE A 10 5.32 25.12 35.95
N ALA A 11 6.09 24.45 36.80
CA ALA A 11 6.53 23.07 36.56
C ALA A 11 5.37 22.06 36.58
N LEU A 12 4.35 22.28 37.43
CA LEU A 12 3.15 21.44 37.49
C LEU A 12 2.29 21.56 36.21
N ILE A 13 2.21 22.76 35.63
CA ILE A 13 1.45 23.02 34.39
C ILE A 13 2.16 22.41 33.16
N MET A 14 3.49 22.45 33.12
CA MET A 14 4.27 21.81 32.04
C MET A 14 4.19 20.28 32.04
N SER A 15 4.03 19.66 33.22
CA SER A 15 3.88 18.20 33.30
C SER A 15 2.51 17.70 32.81
N ALA A 16 1.47 18.55 32.83
CA ALA A 16 0.13 18.20 32.34
C ALA A 16 0.03 18.20 30.80
N ILE A 17 0.95 18.87 30.10
CA ILE A 17 0.94 18.97 28.63
C ILE A 17 1.59 17.74 27.97
N SER A 18 2.36 16.94 28.71
CA SER A 18 3.15 15.82 28.15
C SER A 18 2.41 14.48 28.06
N LEU A 19 1.09 14.43 28.30
CA LEU A 19 0.32 13.17 28.36
C LEU A 19 -0.32 12.70 27.05
N THR A 20 -0.05 13.34 25.91
CA THR A 20 -0.63 12.95 24.60
C THR A 20 0.42 12.49 23.59
N ALA A 21 1.34 11.63 24.00
CA ALA A 21 2.32 11.04 23.09
C ALA A 21 2.33 9.51 23.21
N ASN A 22 1.28 8.87 22.70
CA ASN A 22 1.37 7.44 22.37
C ASN A 22 0.37 7.04 21.28
N ALA A 23 0.58 7.52 20.05
CA ALA A 23 0.04 6.83 18.88
C ALA A 23 1.14 5.90 18.36
N LYS A 24 1.23 4.71 18.94
CA LYS A 24 2.05 3.63 18.39
C LYS A 24 1.39 3.20 17.08
N SER A 25 1.69 3.87 15.96
CA SER A 25 1.10 3.55 14.66
C SER A 25 1.46 2.11 14.31
N THR A 26 0.50 1.20 14.42
CA THR A 26 0.67 -0.19 14.05
C THR A 26 0.49 -0.30 12.56
N VAL A 27 1.57 -0.63 11.85
CA VAL A 27 1.53 -0.86 10.41
C VAL A 27 0.62 -2.04 10.10
N GLY A 28 -0.36 -1.85 9.22
CA GLY A 28 -1.23 -2.92 8.73
C GLY A 28 -0.61 -3.62 7.52
N TYR A 29 -0.95 -4.90 7.32
CA TYR A 29 -0.64 -5.62 6.10
C TYR A 29 -1.91 -6.29 5.57
N PHE A 30 -2.20 -6.10 4.29
CA PHE A 30 -3.35 -6.71 3.62
C PHE A 30 -2.87 -7.47 2.38
N GLY A 31 -3.10 -8.78 2.35
CA GLY A 31 -2.76 -9.63 1.22
C GLY A 31 -3.95 -9.87 0.31
N PHE A 32 -3.76 -9.74 -1.01
CA PHE A 32 -4.80 -10.06 -1.97
C PHE A 32 -4.96 -11.57 -2.11
N GLU A 33 -6.14 -12.07 -1.74
CA GLU A 33 -6.52 -13.47 -1.94
C GLU A 33 -7.78 -13.55 -2.83
N PRO A 34 -7.77 -14.38 -3.90
CA PRO A 34 -6.64 -15.17 -4.40
C PRO A 34 -5.57 -14.31 -5.09
N ASP A 35 -4.42 -14.92 -5.46
CA ASP A 35 -3.37 -14.27 -6.27
C ASP A 35 -3.94 -13.51 -7.49
N ILE A 36 -3.26 -12.44 -7.91
CA ILE A 36 -3.58 -11.73 -9.14
C ILE A 36 -3.07 -12.55 -10.32
N ILE A 37 -3.99 -12.83 -11.24
CA ILE A 37 -3.78 -13.78 -12.33
C ILE A 37 -4.29 -13.12 -13.61
N THR A 38 -3.40 -12.88 -14.58
CA THR A 38 -3.80 -12.27 -15.87
C THR A 38 -2.81 -12.58 -17.00
N ASN A 39 -3.22 -12.29 -18.23
CA ASN A 39 -2.35 -12.36 -19.40
C ASN A 39 -1.44 -11.13 -19.47
N TYR A 40 -0.43 -11.14 -20.33
CA TYR A 40 0.35 -9.96 -20.71
C TYR A 40 0.58 -9.94 -22.23
N ILE A 41 1.09 -8.83 -22.76
CA ILE A 41 1.34 -8.67 -24.20
C ILE A 41 2.59 -9.49 -24.60
N GLY A 42 2.38 -10.63 -25.25
CA GLY A 42 3.47 -11.47 -25.75
C GLY A 42 4.19 -10.87 -26.96
N VAL A 43 5.40 -11.36 -27.23
CA VAL A 43 6.26 -10.88 -28.35
C VAL A 43 5.63 -11.11 -29.74
N SER A 44 4.71 -12.07 -29.85
CA SER A 44 3.96 -12.35 -31.08
C SER A 44 2.46 -12.35 -30.78
N SER A 45 1.66 -11.80 -31.70
CA SER A 45 0.19 -11.80 -31.62
C SER A 45 -0.45 -13.20 -31.52
N LYS A 46 0.32 -14.27 -31.74
CA LYS A 46 -0.12 -15.67 -31.63
C LYS A 46 0.05 -16.30 -30.25
N LYS A 47 0.81 -15.69 -29.31
CA LYS A 47 1.00 -16.24 -27.96
C LYS A 47 0.77 -15.16 -26.91
N MET A 48 -0.30 -15.32 -26.14
CA MET A 48 -0.48 -14.58 -24.89
C MET A 48 0.30 -15.30 -23.79
N GLY A 49 1.20 -14.58 -23.13
CA GLY A 49 1.85 -15.08 -21.92
C GLY A 49 1.00 -14.79 -20.70
N TYR A 50 1.34 -15.42 -19.59
CA TYR A 50 0.56 -15.35 -18.35
C TYR A 50 1.44 -15.00 -17.16
N VAL A 51 0.90 -14.20 -16.24
CA VAL A 51 1.55 -13.85 -14.98
C VAL A 51 0.63 -14.12 -13.78
N ARG A 52 1.20 -14.68 -12.72
CA ARG A 52 0.62 -14.81 -11.38
C ARG A 52 1.46 -14.02 -10.39
N VAL A 53 0.83 -13.09 -9.68
CA VAL A 53 1.46 -12.22 -8.70
C VAL A 53 0.70 -12.30 -7.38
N THR A 54 1.39 -12.65 -6.30
CA THR A 54 0.89 -12.42 -4.94
C THR A 54 1.24 -10.97 -4.58
N VAL A 55 0.22 -10.18 -4.26
CA VAL A 55 0.34 -8.76 -3.95
C VAL A 55 -0.06 -8.54 -2.50
N ASP A 56 0.79 -7.84 -1.75
CA ASP A 56 0.52 -7.43 -0.38
C ASP A 56 0.65 -5.90 -0.26
N LEU A 57 -0.27 -5.28 0.48
CA LEU A 57 -0.25 -3.85 0.78
C LEU A 57 0.28 -3.63 2.19
N MET A 58 1.27 -2.74 2.30
CA MET A 58 1.66 -2.16 3.58
C MET A 58 0.82 -0.92 3.82
N LEU A 59 0.03 -0.91 4.89
CA LEU A 59 -0.91 0.16 5.23
C LEU A 59 -0.30 1.08 6.28
N THR A 60 -0.76 2.32 6.30
CA THR A 60 -0.31 3.30 7.29
C THR A 60 -0.71 2.90 8.70
N ASP A 61 -1.94 2.40 8.87
CA ASP A 61 -2.48 1.91 10.13
C ASP A 61 -3.23 0.58 9.94
N THR A 62 -3.23 -0.26 10.98
CA THR A 62 -4.02 -1.50 11.04
C THR A 62 -5.54 -1.28 10.97
N SER A 63 -6.04 -0.11 11.37
CA SER A 63 -7.45 0.24 11.30
C SER A 63 -7.97 0.40 9.86
N ASP A 64 -7.07 0.62 8.89
CA ASP A 64 -7.43 0.77 7.48
C ASP A 64 -7.72 -0.57 6.77
N ILE A 65 -7.43 -1.71 7.40
CA ILE A 65 -7.58 -3.04 6.79
C ILE A 65 -9.00 -3.26 6.26
N ALA A 66 -10.02 -2.93 7.07
CA ALA A 66 -11.43 -3.11 6.67
C ALA A 66 -11.83 -2.22 5.49
N ILE A 67 -11.24 -1.02 5.39
CA ILE A 67 -11.47 -0.10 4.27
C ILE A 67 -10.88 -0.68 2.99
N VAL A 68 -9.65 -1.18 3.05
CA VAL A 68 -8.99 -1.83 1.92
C VAL A 68 -9.74 -3.09 1.48
N GLU A 69 -10.17 -3.91 2.45
CA GLU A 69 -10.97 -5.11 2.19
C GLU A 69 -12.25 -4.79 1.42
N HIS A 70 -12.99 -3.76 1.85
CA HIS A 70 -14.21 -3.31 1.15
C HIS A 70 -13.96 -2.92 -0.32
N HIS A 71 -12.84 -2.24 -0.60
CA HIS A 71 -12.50 -1.78 -1.95
C HIS A 71 -11.67 -2.80 -2.76
N THR A 72 -11.46 -4.02 -2.25
CA THR A 72 -10.67 -5.06 -2.92
C THR A 72 -11.07 -5.30 -4.37
N PRO A 73 -12.38 -5.32 -4.75
CA PRO A 73 -12.76 -5.49 -6.16
C PRO A 73 -12.18 -4.42 -7.09
N LEU A 74 -12.24 -3.14 -6.68
CA LEU A 74 -11.69 -2.00 -7.44
C LEU A 74 -10.16 -2.10 -7.56
N LEU A 75 -9.49 -2.41 -6.46
CA LEU A 75 -8.03 -2.53 -6.43
C LEU A 75 -7.55 -3.71 -7.28
N ARG A 76 -8.27 -4.84 -7.23
CA ARG A 76 -7.98 -6.03 -8.04
C ARG A 76 -8.14 -5.74 -9.53
N ASP A 77 -9.19 -5.04 -9.92
CA ASP A 77 -9.41 -4.63 -11.31
C ASP A 77 -8.23 -3.80 -11.83
N ALA A 78 -7.80 -2.79 -11.07
CA ALA A 78 -6.64 -1.97 -11.43
C ALA A 78 -5.34 -2.77 -11.57
N LEU A 79 -5.09 -3.74 -10.68
CA LEU A 79 -3.92 -4.63 -10.77
C LEU A 79 -3.96 -5.49 -12.03
N VAL A 80 -5.11 -6.10 -12.34
CA VAL A 80 -5.31 -6.90 -13.54
C VAL A 80 -5.14 -6.06 -14.80
N GLU A 81 -5.72 -4.86 -14.82
CA GLU A 81 -5.62 -3.93 -15.94
C GLU A 81 -4.16 -3.55 -16.21
N ILE A 82 -3.42 -3.14 -15.18
CA ILE A 82 -2.00 -2.75 -15.31
C ILE A 82 -1.20 -3.93 -15.86
N LEU A 83 -1.23 -5.08 -15.19
CA LEU A 83 -0.44 -6.25 -15.58
C LEU A 83 -0.78 -6.73 -17.00
N SER A 84 -2.05 -6.63 -17.41
CA SER A 84 -2.50 -7.07 -18.74
C SER A 84 -1.96 -6.28 -19.91
N LYS A 85 -1.52 -5.04 -19.65
CA LYS A 85 -1.02 -4.11 -20.67
C LYS A 85 0.50 -4.10 -20.76
N GLU A 86 1.21 -4.82 -19.90
CA GLU A 86 2.66 -4.83 -19.91
C GLU A 86 3.22 -5.77 -20.98
N PRO A 87 4.31 -5.40 -21.68
CA PRO A 87 4.98 -6.28 -22.61
C PRO A 87 5.78 -7.37 -21.88
N GLU A 88 5.94 -8.52 -22.54
CA GLU A 88 6.69 -9.68 -22.03
C GLU A 88 8.09 -9.32 -21.50
N GLU A 89 8.80 -8.45 -22.21
CA GLU A 89 10.14 -7.99 -21.84
C GLU A 89 10.15 -7.30 -20.46
N LYS A 90 9.10 -6.52 -20.15
CA LYS A 90 8.96 -5.88 -18.84
C LYS A 90 8.60 -6.88 -17.76
N ILE A 91 7.64 -7.78 -18.02
CA ILE A 91 7.21 -8.83 -17.07
C ILE A 91 8.39 -9.72 -16.65
N LYS A 92 9.26 -10.10 -17.60
CA LYS A 92 10.36 -11.04 -17.35
C LYS A 92 11.63 -10.37 -16.79
N SER A 93 11.74 -9.04 -16.84
CA SER A 93 12.92 -8.33 -16.34
C SER A 93 12.75 -7.86 -14.88
N LEU A 94 13.87 -7.80 -14.14
CA LEU A 94 13.86 -7.29 -12.76
C LEU A 94 13.50 -5.80 -12.68
N ILE A 95 14.03 -5.00 -13.62
CA ILE A 95 13.76 -3.56 -13.68
C ILE A 95 12.28 -3.34 -14.04
N GLY A 96 11.76 -4.04 -15.04
CA GLY A 96 10.35 -3.95 -15.42
C GLY A 96 9.41 -4.39 -14.31
N ARG A 97 9.74 -5.45 -13.56
CA ARG A 97 8.96 -5.84 -12.37
C ARG A 97 8.85 -4.71 -11.35
N GLU A 98 9.94 -3.98 -11.11
CA GLU A 98 9.93 -2.85 -10.17
C GLU A 98 9.14 -1.65 -10.72
N GLU A 99 9.28 -1.33 -12.00
CA GLU A 99 8.47 -0.29 -12.66
C GLU A 99 6.97 -0.61 -12.57
N ILE A 100 6.59 -1.86 -12.81
CA ILE A 100 5.21 -2.34 -12.70
C ILE A 100 4.72 -2.22 -11.26
N ARG A 101 5.53 -2.63 -10.28
CA ARG A 101 5.19 -2.52 -8.86
C ARG A 101 4.95 -1.07 -8.45
N ALA A 102 5.82 -0.15 -8.86
CA ALA A 102 5.67 1.28 -8.60
C ALA A 102 4.41 1.86 -9.28
N LYS A 103 4.12 1.45 -10.52
CA LYS A 103 2.89 1.84 -11.23
C LYS A 103 1.63 1.34 -10.51
N CYS A 104 1.65 0.12 -9.99
CA CYS A 104 0.58 -0.41 -9.14
C CYS A 104 0.43 0.41 -7.86
N PHE A 105 1.52 0.73 -7.18
CA PHE A 105 1.50 1.56 -5.96
C PHE A 105 0.80 2.90 -6.20
N GLU A 106 1.25 3.67 -7.20
CA GLU A 106 0.66 4.97 -7.51
C GLU A 106 -0.83 4.87 -7.86
N ARG A 107 -1.20 3.86 -8.68
CA ARG A 107 -2.60 3.69 -9.07
C ARG A 107 -3.49 3.31 -7.89
N LEU A 108 -3.08 2.34 -7.08
CA LEU A 108 -3.85 1.90 -5.92
C LEU A 108 -3.96 3.00 -4.86
N LYS A 109 -2.88 3.74 -4.64
CA LYS A 109 -2.86 4.90 -3.74
C LYS A 109 -3.85 5.98 -4.21
N SER A 110 -3.86 6.31 -5.51
CA SER A 110 -4.82 7.27 -6.08
C SER A 110 -6.26 6.81 -5.89
N LEU A 111 -6.56 5.54 -6.23
CA LEU A 111 -7.90 4.97 -6.11
C LEU A 111 -8.43 5.04 -4.68
N LEU A 112 -7.66 4.57 -3.69
CA LEU A 112 -8.12 4.65 -2.32
C LEU A 112 -8.26 6.08 -1.83
N LYS A 113 -7.36 6.99 -2.23
CA LYS A 113 -7.48 8.40 -1.87
C LYS A 113 -8.74 9.04 -2.46
N GLU A 114 -9.13 8.66 -3.68
CA GLU A 114 -10.36 9.13 -4.33
C GLU A 114 -11.61 8.64 -3.58
N GLU A 115 -11.63 7.36 -3.16
CA GLU A 115 -12.78 6.77 -2.47
C GLU A 115 -12.88 7.16 -0.98
N THR A 116 -11.75 7.38 -0.30
CA THR A 116 -11.71 7.56 1.17
C THR A 116 -11.27 8.95 1.63
N GLY A 117 -10.69 9.74 0.74
CA GLY A 117 -10.18 11.09 1.02
C GLY A 117 -8.83 11.17 1.73
N HIS A 118 -8.17 10.04 2.06
CA HIS A 118 -6.88 10.04 2.76
C HIS A 118 -5.92 8.94 2.24
N GLU A 119 -4.62 9.11 2.50
CA GLU A 119 -3.58 8.20 2.00
C GLU A 119 -3.40 6.99 2.91
N ILE A 120 -3.93 5.85 2.48
CA ILE A 120 -3.92 4.59 3.25
C ILE A 120 -2.68 3.74 2.96
N ILE A 121 -2.28 3.61 1.69
CA ILE A 121 -1.20 2.71 1.28
C ILE A 121 0.16 3.38 1.47
N ARG A 122 1.02 2.70 2.23
CA ARG A 122 2.43 3.06 2.38
C ARG A 122 3.30 2.43 1.29
N GLU A 123 3.05 1.18 0.94
CA GLU A 123 3.80 0.47 -0.11
C GLU A 123 3.02 -0.72 -0.69
N VAL A 124 3.33 -1.10 -1.94
CA VAL A 124 2.90 -2.35 -2.59
C VAL A 124 4.05 -3.34 -2.68
N LEU A 125 3.83 -4.57 -2.25
CA LEU A 125 4.81 -5.64 -2.23
C LEU A 125 4.39 -6.76 -3.19
N PHE A 126 5.33 -7.22 -4.02
CA PHE A 126 5.16 -8.45 -4.81
C PHE A 126 5.92 -9.58 -4.13
N THR A 127 5.22 -10.44 -3.38
CA THR A 127 5.83 -11.51 -2.57
C THR A 127 6.02 -12.82 -3.33
N LYS A 128 5.20 -13.07 -4.36
CA LYS A 128 5.45 -14.11 -5.38
C LYS A 128 5.21 -13.52 -6.76
N TYR A 129 6.04 -13.93 -7.72
CA TYR A 129 5.95 -13.43 -9.09
C TYR A 129 6.34 -14.57 -10.04
N LEU A 130 5.35 -15.17 -10.68
CA LEU A 130 5.51 -16.31 -11.58
C LEU A 130 4.99 -15.93 -12.96
N TYR A 131 5.76 -16.24 -14.00
CA TYR A 131 5.36 -16.02 -15.39
C TYR A 131 5.68 -17.25 -16.24
N HIS A 132 4.92 -17.44 -17.32
CA HIS A 132 5.09 -18.51 -18.31
C HIS A 132 5.12 -17.92 -19.72
#